data_AF-A0AAW7D624-F1
#
_entry.id   AF-A0AAW7D624-F1
#
_cell.length_a   1.000
_cell.length_b   1.000
_cell.length_c   1.000
_cell.angle_alpha   90.00
_cell.angle_beta   90.00
_cell.angle_gamma   90.00
#
_symmetry.space_group_name_H-M   'P 1'
#
loop_
_entity.id
_entity.type
_entity.pdbx_description
1 polymer ?
#
loop_
_entity_poly.entity_id
_entity_poly.type
_entity_poly.pdbx_seq_one_letter_code
_entity_poly.pdbx_strand_id
1 'polypeptide(L)'
;MLNKGVKSEEDRRIESIVVKLSSIGFVPDDLQVKEEIDVELGKMGLTYEILVSMEPTALHAHLVQFNFGWDRMEQFADVLVNWSKTEPQFKAKAKNLYTFIQNESKAFSFEIMGKIAQL
;
A
#
# COMPACT_ATOMS: atom_id res chain seq x y z
N MET A 1 -4.64 2.67 -32.61
CA MET A 1 -5.86 1.98 -32.13
C MET A 1 -5.76 1.88 -30.62
N LEU A 2 -6.61 2.60 -29.88
CA LEU A 2 -6.60 2.60 -28.42
C LEU A 2 -7.19 1.29 -27.90
N ASN A 3 -6.35 0.40 -27.37
CA ASN A 3 -6.81 -0.72 -26.54
C ASN A 3 -7.18 -0.19 -25.14
N LYS A 4 -8.31 0.53 -25.04
CA LYS A 4 -9.02 0.69 -23.77
C LYS A 4 -9.91 -0.53 -23.61
N GLY A 5 -9.53 -1.52 -22.81
CA GLY A 5 -10.47 -2.62 -22.55
C GLY A 5 -10.01 -3.79 -21.69
N VAL A 6 -8.72 -4.09 -21.56
CA VAL A 6 -8.27 -5.24 -20.76
C VAL A 6 -7.18 -4.80 -19.80
N LYS A 7 -7.51 -4.71 -18.50
CA LYS A 7 -6.50 -4.62 -17.43
C LYS A 7 -5.53 -5.79 -17.59
N SER A 8 -4.23 -5.51 -17.52
CA SER A 8 -3.22 -6.56 -17.60
C SER A 8 -3.39 -7.56 -16.45
N GLU A 9 -2.86 -8.77 -16.59
CA GLU A 9 -2.84 -9.74 -15.48
C GLU A 9 -2.11 -9.18 -14.26
N GLU A 10 -1.10 -8.34 -14.49
CA GLU A 10 -0.37 -7.65 -13.44
C GLU A 10 -1.24 -6.64 -12.69
N ASP A 11 -2.00 -5.79 -13.40
CA ASP A 11 -2.92 -4.83 -12.77
C ASP A 11 -3.96 -5.56 -11.91
N ARG A 12 -4.48 -6.69 -12.40
CA ARG A 12 -5.43 -7.53 -11.66
C ARG A 12 -4.81 -8.17 -10.42
N ARG A 13 -3.56 -8.61 -10.51
CA ARG A 13 -2.81 -9.14 -9.36
C ARG A 13 -2.64 -8.06 -8.29
N ILE A 14 -2.17 -6.87 -8.67
CA ILE A 14 -1.97 -5.73 -7.76
C ILE A 14 -3.29 -5.32 -7.11
N GLU A 15 -4.35 -5.19 -7.90
CA GLU A 15 -5.70 -4.90 -7.40
C GLU A 15 -6.17 -5.95 -6.39
N SER A 16 -5.99 -7.24 -6.69
CA SER A 16 -6.36 -8.31 -5.76
C SER A 16 -5.59 -8.23 -4.44
N ILE A 17 -4.30 -7.88 -4.46
CA ILE A 17 -3.48 -7.76 -3.24
C ILE A 17 -4.07 -6.67 -2.35
N VAL A 18 -4.25 -5.46 -2.90
CA VAL A 18 -4.70 -4.30 -2.12
C VAL A 18 -6.12 -4.49 -1.60
N VAL A 19 -7.04 -5.01 -2.43
CA VAL A 19 -8.42 -5.30 -2.00
C VAL A 19 -8.43 -6.29 -0.84
N LYS A 20 -7.66 -7.37 -0.93
CA LYS A 20 -7.61 -8.37 0.15
C LYS A 20 -6.99 -7.81 1.41
N LEU A 21 -5.84 -7.14 1.32
CA LEU A 21 -5.20 -6.50 2.48
C LEU A 21 -6.13 -5.48 3.16
N SER A 22 -6.93 -4.73 2.39
CA SER A 22 -7.92 -3.79 2.94
C SER A 22 -9.10 -4.47 3.65
N SER A 23 -9.40 -5.73 3.29
CA SER A 23 -10.50 -6.50 3.87
C SER A 23 -10.09 -7.30 5.12
N ILE A 24 -8.80 -7.51 5.34
CA ILE A 24 -8.29 -8.22 6.51
C ILE A 24 -8.51 -7.35 7.75
N GLY A 25 -9.22 -7.90 8.74
CA GLY A 25 -9.32 -7.32 10.07
C GLY A 25 -7.95 -7.38 10.75
N PHE A 26 -7.22 -6.26 10.74
CA PHE A 26 -5.85 -6.23 11.21
C PHE A 26 -5.75 -6.34 12.74
N VAL A 27 -5.20 -7.46 13.20
CA VAL A 27 -4.93 -7.76 14.60
C VAL A 27 -3.46 -8.19 14.72
N PRO A 28 -2.55 -7.31 15.22
CA PRO A 28 -1.11 -7.55 15.17
C PRO A 28 -0.64 -8.84 15.86
N ASP A 29 -1.31 -9.29 16.92
CA ASP A 29 -0.87 -10.44 17.70
C ASP A 29 -1.53 -11.76 17.30
N ASP A 30 -2.43 -11.73 16.32
CA ASP A 30 -3.09 -12.92 15.79
C ASP A 30 -2.22 -13.57 14.70
N LEU A 31 -1.75 -14.79 14.97
CA LEU A 31 -0.88 -15.54 14.07
C LEU A 31 -1.59 -15.86 12.74
N GLN A 32 -2.87 -16.21 12.77
CA GLN A 32 -3.62 -16.54 11.57
C GLN A 32 -3.78 -15.30 10.69
N VAL A 33 -4.09 -14.15 11.30
CA VAL A 33 -4.18 -12.88 10.57
C VAL A 33 -2.84 -12.49 9.94
N LYS A 34 -1.73 -12.68 10.67
CA LYS A 34 -0.38 -12.45 10.12
C LYS A 34 -0.07 -13.36 8.94
N GLU A 35 -0.40 -14.64 9.01
CA GLU A 35 -0.23 -15.58 7.90
C GLU A 35 -1.07 -15.16 6.67
N GLU A 36 -2.32 -14.74 6.88
CA GLU A 36 -3.18 -14.23 5.80
C GLU A 36 -2.60 -12.96 5.15
N ILE A 37 -2.04 -12.05 5.95
CA ILE A 37 -1.34 -10.86 5.47
C ILE A 37 -0.08 -11.25 4.66
N ASP A 38 0.71 -12.19 5.17
CA ASP A 38 1.93 -12.66 4.51
C ASP A 38 1.65 -13.35 3.17
N VAL A 39 0.54 -14.07 3.05
CA VAL A 39 0.11 -14.66 1.77
C VAL A 39 -0.12 -13.58 0.71
N GLU A 40 -0.68 -12.44 1.09
CA GLU A 40 -0.96 -11.35 0.15
C GLU A 40 0.28 -10.46 -0.09
N LEU A 41 1.05 -10.14 0.95
CA LEU A 41 2.33 -9.43 0.83
C LEU A 41 3.38 -10.24 0.04
N GLY A 42 3.37 -11.56 0.15
CA GLY A 42 4.28 -12.44 -0.57
C GLY A 42 4.14 -12.32 -2.09
N LYS A 43 2.93 -11.99 -2.59
CA LYS A 43 2.69 -11.76 -4.02
C LYS A 43 3.36 -10.50 -4.55
N MET A 44 3.86 -9.64 -3.67
CA MET A 44 4.66 -8.46 -3.97
C MET A 44 6.04 -8.52 -3.30
N GLY A 45 6.53 -9.72 -2.97
CA GLY A 45 7.88 -9.92 -2.44
C GLY A 45 8.12 -9.32 -1.04
N LEU A 46 7.08 -9.22 -0.22
CA LEU A 46 7.14 -8.74 1.15
C LEU A 46 6.63 -9.80 2.14
N THR A 47 6.98 -9.60 3.41
CA THR A 47 6.28 -10.17 4.57
C THR A 47 5.92 -9.03 5.52
N TYR A 48 5.06 -9.30 6.49
CA TYR A 48 4.68 -8.39 7.56
C TYR A 48 5.93 -7.88 8.30
N GLU A 49 6.84 -8.78 8.64
CA GLU A 49 8.06 -8.46 9.37
C GLU A 49 9.00 -7.56 8.56
N ILE A 50 9.14 -7.84 7.26
CA ILE A 50 9.89 -6.98 6.34
C ILE A 50 9.21 -5.62 6.24
N LEU A 51 7.88 -5.59 6.08
CA LEU A 51 7.12 -4.34 5.97
C LEU A 51 7.21 -3.50 7.25
N VAL A 52 7.24 -4.13 8.43
CA VAL A 52 7.44 -3.44 9.71
C VAL A 52 8.85 -2.84 9.80
N SER A 53 9.88 -3.63 9.49
CA SER A 53 11.29 -3.24 9.62
C SER A 53 11.83 -2.35 8.50
N MET A 54 11.15 -2.30 7.36
CA MET A 54 11.52 -1.47 6.21
C MET A 54 11.44 0.02 6.54
N GLU A 55 12.37 0.81 6.01
CA GLU A 55 12.31 2.27 6.11
C GLU A 55 11.15 2.84 5.27
N PRO A 56 10.47 3.92 5.70
CA PRO A 56 9.37 4.50 4.94
C PRO A 56 9.70 4.84 3.48
N THR A 57 10.92 5.32 3.22
CA THR A 57 11.40 5.65 1.86
C THR A 57 11.67 4.42 1.00
N ALA A 58 12.09 3.31 1.60
CA ALA A 58 12.32 2.07 0.86
C ALA A 58 11.00 1.47 0.33
N LEU A 59 9.89 1.71 1.03
CA LEU A 59 8.59 1.17 0.64
C LEU A 59 8.10 1.71 -0.71
N HIS A 60 8.15 3.02 -0.95
CA HIS A 60 7.70 3.54 -2.24
C HIS A 60 8.55 3.01 -3.41
N ALA A 61 9.87 2.88 -3.20
CA ALA A 61 10.77 2.36 -4.21
C ALA A 61 10.44 0.91 -4.54
N HIS A 62 10.13 0.10 -3.51
CA HIS A 62 9.66 -1.26 -3.66
C HIS A 62 8.34 -1.35 -4.45
N LEU A 63 7.36 -0.51 -4.13
CA LEU A 63 6.08 -0.48 -4.85
C LEU A 63 6.23 -0.12 -6.33
N VAL A 64 7.13 0.82 -6.66
CA VAL A 64 7.45 1.16 -8.06
C VAL A 64 8.05 -0.04 -8.79
N GLN A 65 8.97 -0.77 -8.17
CA GLN A 65 9.59 -1.97 -8.76
C GLN A 65 8.57 -3.08 -9.02
N PHE A 66 7.50 -3.15 -8.22
CA PHE A 66 6.39 -4.08 -8.38
C PHE A 66 5.22 -3.54 -9.23
N ASN A 67 5.48 -2.48 -10.01
CA ASN A 67 4.56 -1.88 -10.98
C ASN A 67 3.24 -1.35 -10.37
N PHE A 68 3.24 -0.95 -9.09
CA PHE A 68 2.07 -0.31 -8.51
C PHE A 68 1.84 1.06 -9.16
N GLY A 69 0.66 1.24 -9.75
CA GLY A 69 0.17 2.56 -10.15
C GLY A 69 -0.21 3.42 -8.94
N TRP A 70 -0.30 4.75 -9.15
CA TRP A 70 -0.57 5.73 -8.09
C TRP A 70 -1.82 5.41 -7.27
N ASP A 71 -2.95 5.10 -7.93
CA ASP A 71 -4.20 4.74 -7.26
C ASP A 71 -4.04 3.51 -6.35
N ARG A 72 -3.21 2.54 -6.73
CA ARG A 72 -2.98 1.32 -5.95
C ARG A 72 -1.99 1.57 -4.82
N MET A 73 -0.99 2.42 -5.00
CA MET A 73 -0.13 2.89 -3.91
C MET A 73 -0.92 3.68 -2.87
N GLU A 74 -1.85 4.53 -3.31
CA GLU A 74 -2.71 5.30 -2.42
C GLU A 74 -3.60 4.38 -1.58
N GLN A 75 -4.28 3.43 -2.22
CA GLN A 75 -5.09 2.44 -1.51
C GLN A 75 -4.26 1.58 -0.54
N PHE A 76 -3.02 1.22 -0.91
CA PHE A 76 -2.13 0.53 0.02
C PHE A 76 -1.73 1.43 1.21
N ALA A 77 -1.51 2.72 0.98
CA ALA A 77 -1.30 3.67 2.08
C ALA A 77 -2.54 3.79 2.98
N ASP A 78 -3.76 3.74 2.43
CA ASP A 78 -5.01 3.70 3.23
C ASP A 78 -5.06 2.45 4.13
N VAL A 79 -4.61 1.29 3.63
CA VAL A 79 -4.44 0.07 4.44
C VAL A 79 -3.50 0.32 5.62
N LEU A 80 -2.33 0.91 5.35
CA LEU A 80 -1.34 1.22 6.39
C LEU A 80 -1.86 2.23 7.41
N VAL A 81 -2.66 3.22 7.01
CA VAL A 81 -3.33 4.13 7.94
C VAL A 81 -4.26 3.35 8.86
N ASN A 82 -5.06 2.43 8.31
CA ASN A 82 -5.96 1.62 9.11
C ASN A 82 -5.20 0.73 10.12
N TRP A 83 -4.11 0.10 9.67
CA TRP A 83 -3.27 -0.74 10.52
C TRP A 83 -2.52 0.06 11.58
N SER A 84 -2.21 1.34 11.30
CA SER A 84 -1.53 2.22 12.26
C SER A 84 -2.31 2.53 13.53
N LYS A 85 -3.62 2.21 13.55
CA LYS A 85 -4.45 2.32 14.76
C LYS A 85 -3.99 1.39 15.88
N THR A 86 -3.42 0.24 15.52
CA THR A 86 -2.86 -0.75 16.46
C THR A 86 -1.34 -0.84 16.37
N GLU A 87 -0.75 -0.47 15.22
CA GLU A 87 0.68 -0.62 14.92
C GLU A 87 1.29 0.73 14.44
N PRO A 88 1.62 1.66 15.36
CA PRO A 88 1.85 3.08 15.05
C PRO A 88 2.94 3.39 14.01
N GLN A 89 3.93 2.50 13.84
CA GLN A 89 5.01 2.68 12.87
C GLN A 89 4.52 2.71 11.42
N PHE A 90 3.34 2.14 11.11
CA PHE A 90 2.76 2.23 9.76
C PHE A 90 2.31 3.64 9.39
N LYS A 91 2.08 4.52 10.37
CA LYS A 91 1.69 5.90 10.13
C LYS A 91 2.74 6.67 9.33
N ALA A 92 4.03 6.50 9.69
CA ALA A 92 5.14 7.14 8.98
C ALA A 92 5.28 6.62 7.54
N LYS A 93 5.02 5.32 7.33
CA LYS A 93 5.03 4.68 6.01
C LYS A 93 3.91 5.19 5.11
N ALA A 94 2.68 5.25 5.63
CA ALA A 94 1.54 5.81 4.91
C ALA A 94 1.79 7.28 4.50
N LYS A 95 2.28 8.11 5.43
CA LYS A 95 2.61 9.51 5.16
C LYS A 95 3.69 9.66 4.09
N ASN A 96 4.71 8.79 4.11
CA ASN A 96 5.75 8.79 3.08
C ASN A 96 5.18 8.44 1.71
N LEU A 97 4.32 7.41 1.62
CA LEU A 97 3.66 7.03 0.37
C LEU A 97 2.79 8.15 -0.18
N TYR A 98 1.93 8.77 0.63
CA TYR A 98 1.13 9.90 0.17
C TYR A 98 1.98 11.06 -0.33
N THR A 99 3.03 11.42 0.41
CA THR A 99 3.97 12.47 0.00
C THR A 99 4.64 12.12 -1.33
N PHE A 100 5.07 10.88 -1.49
CA PHE A 100 5.67 10.39 -2.73
C PHE A 100 4.69 10.50 -3.92
N ILE A 101 3.45 10.04 -3.74
CA ILE A 101 2.41 10.12 -4.79
C ILE A 101 2.12 11.58 -5.16
N GLN A 102 1.96 12.46 -4.17
CA GLN A 102 1.71 13.89 -4.41
C GLN A 102 2.85 14.56 -5.20
N ASN A 103 4.09 14.16 -4.95
CA ASN A 103 5.27 14.73 -5.62
C ASN A 103 5.48 14.16 -7.02
N GLU A 104 5.37 12.83 -7.19
CA GLU A 104 5.81 12.13 -8.40
C GLU A 104 4.69 11.87 -9.42
N SER A 105 3.42 11.83 -9.00
CA SER A 105 2.30 11.59 -9.92
C SER A 105 2.11 12.74 -10.92
N LYS A 106 2.69 13.92 -10.64
CA LYS A 106 2.51 15.17 -11.39
C LYS A 106 1.05 15.61 -11.52
N ALA A 107 0.15 15.02 -10.73
CA ALA A 107 -1.24 15.38 -10.58
C ALA A 107 -1.43 15.95 -9.18
N PHE A 108 -1.81 17.22 -9.09
CA PHE A 108 -2.11 17.83 -7.80
C PHE A 108 -3.40 17.22 -7.23
N SER A 109 -3.34 16.66 -6.01
CA SER A 109 -4.51 16.10 -5.32
C SER A 109 -4.76 16.78 -3.98
N PHE A 110 -5.89 17.48 -3.86
CA PHE A 110 -6.36 18.00 -2.56
C PHE A 110 -6.71 16.87 -1.59
N GLU A 111 -7.15 15.73 -2.10
CA GLU A 111 -7.48 14.55 -1.29
C GLU A 111 -6.23 14.00 -0.60
N ILE A 112 -5.14 13.80 -1.35
CA ILE A 112 -3.87 13.32 -0.79
C ILE A 112 -3.30 14.33 0.22
N MET A 113 -3.37 15.62 -0.08
CA MET A 113 -3.00 16.67 0.88
C MET A 113 -3.82 16.60 2.18
N GLY A 114 -5.13 16.35 2.06
CA GLY A 114 -6.01 16.12 3.20
C GLY A 114 -5.61 14.89 4.02
N LYS A 115 -5.33 13.77 3.35
CA LYS A 115 -4.84 12.53 3.99
C LYS A 115 -3.53 12.77 4.74
N ILE A 116 -2.56 13.48 4.15
CA ILE A 116 -1.29 13.84 4.80
C ILE A 116 -1.51 14.70 6.05
N ALA A 117 -2.42 15.68 5.99
CA ALA A 117 -2.69 16.59 7.09
C ALA A 117 -3.38 15.93 8.29
N GLN A 118 -4.11 14.83 8.07
CA GLN A 118 -4.79 14.05 9.10
C GLN A 118 -3.86 13.04 9.81
N LEU A 119 -2.64 12.83 9.29
CA LEU A 119 -1.60 11.97 9.87
C LEU A 119 -0.55 12.76 10.64
#